data_AF-A0A1B1YSK8-F1
#
_entry.id   AF-A0A1B1YSK8-F1
#
_cell.length_a   1.000
_cell.length_b   1.000
_cell.length_c   1.000
_cell.angle_alpha   90.00
_cell.angle_beta   90.00
_cell.angle_gamma   90.00
#
_symmetry.space_group_name_H-M   'P 1'
#
loop_
_entity.id
_entity.type
_entity.pdbx_description
1 polymer ?
#
loop_
_entity_poly.entity_id
_entity_poly.type
_entity_poly.pdbx_seq_one_letter_code
_entity_poly.pdbx_strand_id
1 'polypeptide(L)' 'MNHAAPSHIHTLSIEAVYAALQSGPDGLRTAQAQRRLAEFGPNRLQAAAPRRRWRGRSAWPAARRQ' A
#
# COMPACT_ATOMS: atom_id res chain seq x y z
N MET A 1 -5.84 -13.89 -8.01
CA MET A 1 -6.90 -12.89 -8.30
C MET A 1 -6.21 -11.63 -8.77
N ASN A 2 -6.42 -11.24 -10.03
CA ASN A 2 -5.86 -10.02 -10.60
C ASN A 2 -6.63 -8.82 -10.02
N HIS A 3 -6.04 -8.10 -9.05
CA HIS A 3 -6.56 -6.81 -8.60
C HIS A 3 -6.24 -5.74 -9.66
N ALA A 4 -6.81 -5.87 -10.87
CA ALA A 4 -6.89 -4.75 -11.77
C ALA A 4 -7.81 -3.74 -11.09
N ALA A 5 -7.23 -2.76 -10.39
CA ALA A 5 -7.98 -1.58 -10.03
C ALA A 5 -8.72 -1.11 -11.29
N PRO A 6 -10.02 -0.75 -11.22
CA PRO A 6 -10.65 -0.09 -12.35
C PRO A 6 -9.86 1.20 -12.58
N SER A 7 -8.91 1.17 -13.52
CA SER A 7 -7.89 2.20 -13.75
C SER A 7 -8.49 3.56 -14.11
N HIS A 8 -9.82 3.62 -14.23
CA HIS A 8 -10.62 4.76 -14.64
C HIS A 8 -11.88 4.91 -13.78
N ILE A 9 -11.87 4.53 -12.49
CA ILE A 9 -13.08 4.66 -11.66
C ILE A 9 -13.64 6.09 -11.60
N HIS A 10 -12.77 7.08 -11.75
CA HIS A 10 -13.11 8.51 -11.77
C HIS A 10 -13.80 8.96 -13.07
N THR A 11 -13.82 8.15 -14.13
CA THR A 11 -14.52 8.45 -15.40
C THR A 11 -15.89 7.80 -15.48
N LEU A 12 -16.24 6.97 -14.49
CA LEU A 12 -17.52 6.26 -14.45
C LEU A 12 -18.64 7.17 -13.93
N SER A 13 -19.87 6.90 -14.37
CA SER A 13 -21.05 7.47 -13.71
C SER A 13 -21.16 6.96 -12.27
N ILE A 14 -21.86 7.72 -11.42
CA ILE A 14 -22.00 7.36 -10.00
C ILE A 14 -22.62 5.97 -9.78
N GLU A 15 -23.61 5.59 -10.59
CA GLU A 15 -24.24 4.27 -10.57
C GLU A 15 -23.23 3.15 -10.90
N ALA A 16 -22.38 3.38 -11.91
CA ALA A 16 -21.34 2.44 -12.29
C ALA A 16 -20.25 2.33 -11.21
N VAL A 17 -19.95 3.42 -10.49
CA VAL A 17 -19.05 3.39 -9.33
C VAL A 17 -19.63 2.55 -8.20
N TYR A 18 -20.90 2.73 -7.85
CA TYR A 18 -21.56 1.92 -6.81
C TYR A 18 -21.60 0.44 -7.15
N ALA A 19 -21.92 0.10 -8.40
CA ALA A 19 -21.88 -1.27 -8.89
C ALA A 19 -20.45 -1.85 -8.81
N ALA A 20 -19.44 -1.10 -9.28
CA ALA A 20 -18.05 -1.55 -9.28
C ALA A 20 -17.48 -1.75 -7.87
N LEU A 21 -17.82 -0.85 -6.93
CA LEU A 21 -17.36 -0.92 -5.54
C LEU A 21 -18.23 -1.81 -4.65
N GLN A 22 -19.37 -2.29 -5.18
CA GLN A 22 -20.40 -3.02 -4.43
C GLN A 22 -20.81 -2.25 -3.16
N SER A 23 -21.09 -0.97 -3.33
CA SER A 23 -21.50 -0.02 -2.28
C SER A 23 -22.73 0.76 -2.73
N GLY A 24 -23.23 1.65 -1.86
CA GLY A 24 -24.33 2.56 -2.17
C GLY A 24 -24.10 3.94 -1.58
N PRO A 25 -25.07 4.87 -1.76
CA PRO A 25 -24.99 6.23 -1.24
C PRO A 25 -24.86 6.30 0.28
N ASP A 26 -25.44 5.35 1.01
CA ASP A 26 -25.31 5.23 2.47
C ASP A 26 -23.99 4.57 2.91
N GLY A 27 -23.12 4.23 1.94
CA GLY A 27 -21.84 3.58 2.19
C GLY A 27 -21.96 2.06 2.40
N LEU A 28 -21.12 1.52 3.29
CA LEU A 28 -21.04 0.09 3.60
C LEU A 28 -21.68 -0.22 4.94
N ARG A 29 -22.40 -1.33 5.01
CA ARG A 29 -22.85 -1.89 6.29
C ARG A 29 -21.66 -2.47 7.06
N THR A 30 -21.77 -2.51 8.39
CA THR A 30 -20.72 -3.02 9.29
C THR A 30 -20.19 -4.40 8.87
N ALA A 31 -21.08 -5.34 8.54
CA ALA A 31 -20.68 -6.68 8.10
C ALA A 31 -19.87 -6.67 6.80
N GLN A 32 -20.20 -5.78 5.86
CA GLN A 32 -19.48 -5.65 4.60
C GLN A 32 -18.10 -5.00 4.81
N ALA A 33 -18.02 -4.01 5.72
CA ALA A 33 -16.75 -3.39 6.08
C ALA A 33 -15.81 -4.39 6.78
N GLN A 34 -16.32 -5.19 7.72
CA GLN A 34 -15.57 -6.24 8.39
C GLN A 34 -15.06 -7.30 7.42
N ARG A 35 -15.90 -7.77 6.49
CA ARG A 35 -15.50 -8.70 5.45
C ARG A 35 -14.35 -8.15 4.60
N ARG A 36 -14.46 -6.91 4.13
CA ARG A 36 -13.41 -6.25 3.35
C ARG A 36 -12.13 -6.05 4.15
N LEU A 37 -12.23 -5.71 5.43
CA LEU A 37 -11.06 -5.56 6.30
C LEU A 37 -10.31 -6.89 6.48
N ALA A 38 -11.04 -8.01 6.57
CA ALA A 38 -10.44 -9.34 6.62
C ALA A 38 -9.81 -9.76 5.27
N GLU A 39 -10.43 -9.38 4.16
CA GLU A 39 -9.97 -9.73 2.80
C GLU A 39 -8.73 -8.93 2.37
N PHE A 40 -8.75 -7.61 2.52
CA PHE A 40 -7.70 -6.72 2.02
C PHE A 40 -6.68 -6.32 3.09
N GLY A 41 -7.04 -6.47 4.36
CA GLY A 41 -6.25 -5.97 5.48
C GLY A 41 -6.41 -4.46 5.69
N PRO A 42 -5.69 -3.90 6.68
CA PRO A 42 -5.75 -2.49 7.00
C PRO A 42 -5.17 -1.64 5.87
N ASN A 43 -5.81 -0.51 5.55
CA ASN A 43 -5.32 0.49 4.62
C ASN A 43 -4.13 1.27 5.22
N ARG A 44 -2.99 0.61 5.31
CA ARG A 44 -1.73 1.20 5.77
C ARG A 44 -0.59 0.64 4.95
N LEU A 45 0.35 1.51 4.62
CA LEU A 45 1.57 1.09 3.95
C LEU A 45 2.37 0.18 4.89
N GLN A 46 2.93 -0.88 4.33
CA GLN A 46 3.86 -1.72 5.07
C GLN A 46 5.13 -0.91 5.34
N ALA A 47 5.63 -0.98 6.57
CA ALA A 47 6.88 -0.34 6.90
C ALA A 47 8.00 -0.93 6.04
N ALA A 48 8.83 -0.06 5.46
CA ALA A 48 10.01 -0.51 4.76
C ALA A 48 10.90 -1.31 5.72
N ALA A 49 11.51 -2.38 5.23
CA ALA A 49 12.50 -3.12 6.00
C ALA A 49 13.60 -2.16 6.48
N PRO A 50 14.02 -2.23 7.76
CA PRO A 50 15.05 -1.35 8.28
C PRO A 50 16.33 -1.54 7.48
N ARG A 51 16.90 -0.44 6.97
CA ARG A 51 18.21 -0.48 6.33
C ARG A 51 19.24 -0.90 7.38
N ARG A 52 19.98 -1.97 7.13
CA ARG A 52 21.09 -2.39 8.00
C ARG A 52 22.05 -1.21 8.14
N ARG A 53 22.37 -0.83 9.39
CA ARG A 53 23.42 0.16 9.64
C ARG A 53 24.74 -0.39 9.11
N TRP A 54 25.47 0.41 8.35
CA TRP A 54 26.82 0.07 7.90
C TRP A 54 27.70 -0.12 9.14
N ARG A 55 28.23 -1.34 9.35
CA ARG A 55 29.26 -1.61 10.36
C ARG A 55 30.59 -1.35 9.70
N GLY A 56 31.02 -0.09 9.71
CA GLY A 56 32.30 0.29 9.12
C GLY A 56 33.44 -0.54 9.68
N ARG A 57 34.24 -1.15 8.80
CA ARG A 57 35.60 -1.57 9.15
C ARG A 57 36.50 -0.37 8.96
N SER A 58 37.23 -0.07 10.02
CA SER A 58 38.13 1.03 10.26
C SER A 58 39.33 1.09 9.30
N ALA A 59 39.92 2.29 9.27
CA ALA A 59 41.28 2.66 8.87
C ALA A 59 41.56 2.85 7.37
N TRP A 60 41.47 4.11 6.96
CA TRP A 60 42.26 4.68 5.87
C TRP A 60 43.73 4.65 6.30
N PRO A 61 44.68 4.05 5.55
CA PRO A 61 46.09 4.24 5.86
C PRO A 61 46.51 5.63 5.36
N ALA A 62 46.84 6.51 6.31
CA ALA A 62 47.51 7.76 6.03
C ALA A 62 48.92 7.48 5.48
N ALA A 63 49.24 8.16 4.38
CA ALA A 63 50.57 8.56 3.93
C ALA A 63 51.64 7.47 3.72
N ARG A 64 52.05 7.30 2.46
CA ARG A 64 53.46 7.07 2.13
C ARG A 64 53.89 8.12 1.10
N ARG A 65 54.63 9.13 1.56
CA ARG A 65 55.60 9.87 0.74
C ARG A 65 56.98 9.50 1.26
N GLN A 66 57.77 8.86 0.40
CA GLN A 66 59.21 9.05 0.31
C GLN A 66 59.52 9.19 -1.18
#